data_AF-A0A379UQM8-F1
#
_entry.id   AF-A0A379UQM8-F1
#
_cell.length_a   1.000
_cell.length_b   1.000
_cell.length_c   1.000
_cell.angle_alpha   90.00
_cell.angle_beta   90.00
_cell.angle_gamma   90.00
#
_symmetry.space_group_name_H-M   'P 1'
#
loop_
_entity.id
_entity.type
_entity.pdbx_description
1 polymer ?
#
loop_
_entity_poly.entity_id
_entity_poly.type
_entity_poly.pdbx_seq_one_letter_code
_entity_poly.pdbx_strand_id
1 'polypeptide(L)' 'MIVLVTGATAGFGECIARRFVENGHKVIARDVVMNACKR' A
#
# COMPACT_ATOMS: atom_id res chain seq x y z
N MET A 1 13.42 6.57 0.43
CA MET A 1 12.94 6.03 -0.86
C MET A 1 11.43 6.25 -0.94
N ILE A 2 10.91 6.58 -2.13
CA ILE A 2 9.48 6.68 -2.41
C ILE A 2 9.09 5.44 -3.20
N VAL A 3 8.06 4.71 -2.76
CA VAL A 3 7.59 3.46 -3.37
C VAL A 3 6.16 3.64 -3.84
N LEU A 4 5.89 3.39 -5.13
CA LEU A 4 4.55 3.37 -5.70
C LEU A 4 4.03 1.92 -5.69
N VAL A 5 2.91 1.68 -5.01
CA VAL A 5 2.28 0.35 -4.97
C VAL A 5 0.88 0.45 -5.58
N THR A 6 0.65 -0.31 -6.64
CA THR A 6 -0.67 -0.48 -7.26
C THR A 6 -1.40 -1.66 -6.64
N GLY A 7 -2.74 -1.62 -6.59
CA GLY A 7 -3.51 -2.72 -5.99
C GLY A 7 -3.30 -2.83 -4.47
N ALA A 8 -2.93 -1.73 -3.81
CA ALA A 8 -2.54 -1.70 -2.40
C ALA A 8 -3.71 -1.85 -1.41
N THR A 9 -4.94 -2.00 -1.91
CA THR A 9 -6.15 -1.99 -1.09
C THR A 9 -6.47 -3.36 -0.48
N ALA A 10 -6.00 -4.45 -1.10
CA ALA A 10 -6.21 -5.81 -0.59
C ALA A 10 -5.12 -6.78 -1.07
N GLY A 11 -4.97 -7.90 -0.34
CA GLY A 11 -4.14 -9.03 -0.73
C GLY A 11 -2.65 -8.68 -0.73
N PHE A 12 -1.94 -9.05 -1.81
CA PHE A 12 -0.48 -8.87 -1.86
C PHE A 12 -0.06 -7.40 -1.84
N GLY A 13 -0.78 -6.54 -2.56
CA GLY A 13 -0.44 -5.11 -2.63
C GLY A 13 -0.50 -4.45 -1.25
N GLU A 14 -1.49 -4.82 -0.43
CA GLU A 14 -1.59 -4.35 0.96
C GLU A 14 -0.39 -4.82 1.81
N CYS A 15 -0.06 -6.12 1.76
CA CYS A 15 1.07 -6.67 2.51
C CYS A 15 2.41 -6.02 2.11
N ILE A 16 2.60 -5.78 0.81
CA ILE A 16 3.79 -5.12 0.27
C ILE A 16 3.86 -3.66 0.75
N ALA A 17 2.77 -2.90 0.57
CA ALA A 17 2.70 -1.51 1.02
C ALA A 17 2.97 -1.39 2.53
N ARG A 18 2.33 -2.23 3.34
CA ARG A 18 2.53 -2.27 4.80
C ARG A 18 3.99 -2.53 5.16
N ARG A 19 4.64 -3.51 4.53
CA ARG A 19 6.05 -3.82 4.83
C ARG A 19 6.97 -2.64 4.51
N PHE A 20 6.72 -1.92 3.41
CA PHE A 20 7.52 -0.73 3.07
C PHE A 20 7.27 0.44 4.02
N VAL A 21 6.05 0.59 4.54
CA VAL A 21 5.74 1.57 5.59
C VAL A 21 6.46 1.22 6.90
N GLU A 22 6.42 -0.05 7.32
CA GLU A 22 7.11 -0.54 8.53
C GLU A 22 8.63 -0.33 8.46
N ASN A 23 9.21 -0.46 7.27
CA ASN A 23 10.63 -0.18 7.01
C ASN A 23 10.96 1.33 6.92
N GLY A 24 10.00 2.22 7.15
CA GLY A 24 10.21 3.68 7.17
C GLY A 24 10.25 4.34 5.79
N HIS A 25 9.77 3.67 4.74
CA HIS A 25 9.69 4.26 3.41
C HIS A 25 8.39 5.04 3.20
N LYS A 26 8.44 6.08 2.36
CA LYS A 26 7.24 6.79 1.93
C LYS A 26 6.56 5.97 0.84
N VAL A 27 5.33 5.52 1.09
CA VAL A 27 4.55 4.71 0.15
C VAL A 27 3.41 5.54 -0.42
N ILE A 28 3.29 5.52 -1.75
CA ILE A 28 2.13 6.05 -2.48
C ILE A 28 1.31 4.83 -2.93
N ALA A 29 0.12 4.69 -2.37
CA ALA A 29 -0.81 3.61 -2.71
C ALA A 29 -1.79 4.09 -3.79
N ARG A 30 -1.89 3.37 -4.91
CA ARG A 30 -2.87 3.64 -5.98
C ARG A 30 -3.71 2.42 -6.27
N ASP A 31 -5.02 2.58 -6.23
CA ASP A 31 -5.96 1.55 -6.62
C ASP A 31 -7.09 2.12 -7.47
N VAL A 32 -7.79 1.24 -8.18
CA VAL A 32 -8.98 1.58 -8.98
C VAL A 32 -10.20 1.81 -8.09
N VAL A 33 -10.24 1.17 -6.92
CA VAL A 33 -11.30 1.34 -5.92
C VAL A 33 -10.63 1.71 -4.59
N MET A 34 -10.79 2.96 -4.15
CA MET A 34 -10.23 3.41 -2.87
C MET A 34 -11.16 3.02 -1.71
N ASN A 35 -11.25 1.73 -1.44
CA ASN A 35 -11.87 1.21 -0.23
C ASN A 35 -10.76 0.95 0.79
N ALA A 36 -10.21 2.01 1.39
CA ALA A 36 -9.20 1.86 2.43
C ALA A 36 -9.63 0.77 3.42
N CYS A 37 -8.71 -0.15 3.72
CA CYS A 37 -8.90 -1.27 4.66
C CYS A 37 -9.56 -0.73 5.93
N LYS A 38 -10.88 -0.82 5.98
CA LYS A 38 -11.68 -0.56 7.17
C LYS A 38 -11.33 -1.74 8.06
N ARG A 39 -10.46 -1.48 9.04
CA ARG A 39 -10.27 -2.42 10.15
C ARG A 39 -11.63 -2.82 10.72
#